data_AF-A0A6I2SFT7-F1
#
_entry.id   AF-A0A6I2SFT7-F1
#
_cell.length_a   1.000
_cell.length_b   1.000
_cell.length_c   1.000
_cell.angle_alpha   90.00
_cell.angle_beta   90.00
_cell.angle_gamma   90.00
#
_symmetry.space_group_name_H-M   'P 1'
#
loop_
_entity.id
_entity.type
_entity.pdbx_description
1 polymer ?
#
loop_
_entity_poly.entity_id
_entity_poly.type
_entity_poly.pdbx_seq_one_letter_code
_entity_poly.pdbx_strand_id
1 'polypeptide(L)'
;MSSETDKQALEIYYRELARLADHSENLTCNAFEDIKLLGGVGALLSWKPLLGQISGSGAQAQQVYLLLGYLLIVLALGIIGYAALMKQSVVLFYLREIQRYEAEIRRRLGQENADTFRVAAMWHQWSEKTQRPLGRLFYGHFYLVILLFPSCVLLFSGDPAPNPSSCLLAGICFVVSAAVCLMHYRATTGIVYTPANIEPLRDGAGHGSRS
;
A
#
# COMPACT_ATOMS: atom_id res chain seq x y z
N MET A 1 30.46 -24.26 28.94
CA MET A 1 30.01 -22.88 29.20
C MET A 1 29.40 -22.18 27.99
N SER A 2 29.78 -22.46 26.73
CA SER A 2 29.14 -21.80 25.56
C SER A 2 27.66 -22.18 25.37
N SER A 3 27.29 -23.43 25.66
CA SER A 3 25.91 -23.92 25.47
C SER A 3 24.83 -23.17 26.26
N GLU A 4 25.15 -22.62 27.43
CA GLU A 4 24.14 -21.95 28.28
C GLU A 4 23.90 -20.51 27.79
N THR A 5 25.01 -19.82 27.48
CA THR A 5 25.00 -18.47 26.88
C THR A 5 24.33 -18.47 25.50
N ASP A 6 24.56 -19.51 24.69
CA ASP A 6 23.94 -19.64 23.37
C ASP A 6 22.43 -19.87 23.45
N LYS A 7 21.96 -20.64 24.44
CA LYS A 7 20.52 -20.83 24.70
C LYS A 7 19.85 -19.54 25.17
N GLN A 8 20.47 -18.81 26.10
CA GLN A 8 19.96 -17.51 26.56
C GLN A 8 19.91 -16.48 25.43
N ALA A 9 20.96 -16.41 24.59
CA ALA A 9 20.98 -15.51 23.44
C ALA A 9 19.88 -15.87 22.43
N LEU A 10 19.68 -17.17 22.17
CA LEU A 10 18.65 -17.66 21.28
C LEU A 10 17.24 -17.28 21.78
N GLU A 11 16.98 -17.45 23.08
CA GLU A 11 15.71 -17.08 23.71
C GLU A 11 15.42 -15.58 23.58
N ILE A 12 16.44 -14.73 23.76
CA ILE A 12 16.32 -13.27 23.54
C ILE A 12 15.92 -12.97 22.10
N TYR A 13 16.56 -13.61 21.11
CA TYR A 13 16.23 -13.40 19.70
C TYR A 13 14.82 -13.86 19.34
N TYR A 14 14.37 -15.00 19.86
CA TYR A 14 12.99 -15.46 19.69
C TYR A 14 11.98 -14.48 20.29
N ARG A 15 12.26 -13.98 21.50
CA ARG A 15 11.37 -13.04 22.18
C ARG A 15 11.24 -11.74 21.41
N GLU A 16 12.34 -11.18 20.90
CA GLU A 16 12.29 -9.97 20.09
C GLU A 16 11.62 -10.21 18.72
N LEU A 17 11.85 -11.36 18.09
CA LEU A 17 11.17 -11.74 16.86
C LEU A 17 9.64 -11.81 17.06
N ALA A 18 9.18 -12.45 18.13
CA ALA A 18 7.76 -12.54 18.47
C ALA A 18 7.16 -11.16 18.74
N ARG A 19 7.86 -10.32 19.49
CA ARG A 19 7.44 -8.94 19.77
C ARG A 19 7.33 -8.09 18.50
N LEU A 20 8.28 -8.21 17.57
CA LEU A 20 8.28 -7.47 16.29
C LEU A 20 7.15 -7.95 15.38
N ALA A 21 6.91 -9.27 15.34
CA ALA A 21 5.81 -9.85 14.58
C ALA A 21 4.45 -9.35 15.10
N ASP A 22 4.24 -9.36 16.41
CA ASP A 22 3.01 -8.87 17.05
C ASP A 22 2.80 -7.37 16.81
N HIS A 23 3.86 -6.57 16.85
CA HIS A 23 3.75 -5.14 16.55
C HIS A 23 3.43 -4.88 15.07
N SER A 24 4.03 -5.64 14.15
CA SER A 24 3.74 -5.57 12.71
C SER A 24 2.30 -6.00 12.40
N GLU A 25 1.80 -7.03 13.08
CA GLU A 25 0.42 -7.49 12.94
C GLU A 25 -0.58 -6.42 13.40
N ASN A 26 -0.36 -5.85 14.58
CA ASN A 26 -1.19 -4.75 15.10
C ASN A 26 -1.21 -3.53 14.17
N LEU A 27 -0.07 -3.15 13.60
CA LEU A 27 0.02 -2.08 12.60
C LEU A 27 -0.79 -2.38 11.33
N THR A 28 -0.80 -3.65 10.92
CA THR A 28 -1.53 -4.09 9.72
C THR A 28 -3.04 -4.13 9.97
N CYS A 29 -3.48 -4.66 11.11
CA CYS A 29 -4.89 -4.71 11.51
C CYS A 29 -5.49 -3.30 11.67
N ASN A 30 -4.79 -2.40 12.36
CA ASN A 30 -5.24 -1.02 12.56
C ASN A 30 -5.29 -0.22 11.24
N ALA A 31 -4.51 -0.59 10.22
CA ALA A 31 -4.56 0.05 8.91
C ALA A 31 -5.91 -0.17 8.20
N PHE A 32 -6.53 -1.34 8.37
CA PHE A 32 -7.82 -1.65 7.75
C PHE A 32 -9.00 -0.93 8.42
N GLU A 33 -8.90 -0.67 9.73
CA GLU A 33 -9.95 0.07 10.46
C GLU A 33 -10.01 1.53 10.03
N ASP A 34 -8.85 2.18 9.87
CA ASP A 34 -8.78 3.57 9.40
C ASP A 34 -9.39 3.75 8.01
N ILE A 35 -9.17 2.79 7.11
CA ILE A 35 -9.75 2.81 5.75
C ILE A 35 -11.28 2.74 5.80
N LYS A 36 -11.84 1.92 6.69
CA LYS A 36 -13.31 1.79 6.87
C LYS A 36 -13.92 3.06 7.43
N LEU A 37 -13.30 3.65 8.44
CA LEU A 37 -13.77 4.89 9.07
C LEU A 37 -13.75 6.06 8.09
N LEU A 38 -12.65 6.22 7.35
CA LEU A 38 -12.51 7.30 6.38
C LEU A 38 -13.41 7.12 5.15
N GLY A 39 -13.61 5.88 4.68
CA GLY A 39 -14.59 5.58 3.63
C GLY A 39 -16.02 5.92 4.04
N GLY A 40 -16.41 5.57 5.27
CA GLY A 40 -17.71 5.93 5.84
C GLY A 40 -17.91 7.43 6.00
N VAL A 41 -16.90 8.14 6.51
CA VAL A 41 -16.94 9.61 6.65
C VAL A 41 -17.00 10.30 5.29
N GLY A 42 -16.23 9.83 4.30
CA GLY A 42 -16.28 10.35 2.93
C GLY A 42 -17.66 10.20 2.29
N ALA A 43 -18.30 9.04 2.44
CA ALA A 43 -19.66 8.80 1.96
C ALA A 43 -20.70 9.68 2.68
N LEU A 44 -20.59 9.86 3.99
CA LEU A 44 -21.49 10.69 4.79
C LEU A 44 -21.37 12.19 4.47
N LEU A 45 -20.14 12.69 4.32
CA LEU A 45 -19.87 14.10 4.03
C LEU A 45 -20.30 14.50 2.61
N SER A 46 -20.18 13.59 1.65
CA SER A 46 -20.58 13.84 0.26
C SER A 46 -22.10 13.76 0.04
N TRP A 47 -22.82 12.96 0.84
CA TRP A 47 -24.25 12.70 0.63
C TRP A 47 -25.17 13.88 0.98
N LYS A 48 -24.91 14.58 2.09
CA LYS A 48 -25.80 15.63 2.64
C LYS A 48 -25.84 16.93 1.80
N PRO A 49 -24.71 17.50 1.34
CA PRO A 49 -24.75 18.70 0.48
C PRO A 49 -25.30 18.39 -0.92
N LEU A 50 -25.11 17.15 -1.43
CA LEU A 50 -25.65 16.72 -2.72
C LEU A 50 -27.19 16.84 -2.73
N LEU A 51 -27.85 16.30 -1.70
CA LEU A 51 -29.32 16.30 -1.62
C LEU A 51 -29.92 17.71 -1.48
N GLY A 52 -29.23 18.60 -0.74
CA GLY A 52 -29.72 19.95 -0.49
C GLY A 52 -29.65 20.87 -1.71
N GLN A 53 -28.67 20.69 -2.60
CA GLN A 53 -28.41 21.65 -3.70
C GLN A 53 -28.94 21.22 -5.07
N ILE A 54 -29.14 19.91 -5.29
CA ILE A 54 -29.88 19.38 -6.45
C ILE A 54 -31.33 19.92 -6.45
N SER A 55 -31.85 20.26 -5.27
CA SER A 55 -33.24 20.66 -5.10
C SER A 55 -33.53 22.15 -5.38
N GLY A 56 -32.51 23.01 -5.65
CA GLY A 56 -32.77 24.45 -5.73
C GLY A 56 -31.74 25.37 -6.42
N SER A 57 -30.74 24.85 -7.12
CA SER A 57 -29.71 25.70 -7.78
C SER A 57 -29.73 25.56 -9.32
N GLY A 58 -29.44 26.64 -10.04
CA GLY A 58 -29.37 26.63 -11.51
C GLY A 58 -28.21 25.75 -12.02
N ALA A 59 -28.36 25.21 -13.24
CA ALA A 59 -27.48 24.19 -13.82
C ALA A 59 -25.96 24.48 -13.73
N GLN A 60 -25.58 25.75 -13.84
CA GLN A 60 -24.17 26.17 -13.78
C GLN A 60 -23.58 26.14 -12.36
N ALA A 61 -24.38 26.46 -11.33
CA ALA A 61 -23.96 26.37 -9.93
C ALA A 61 -23.80 24.89 -9.53
N GLN A 62 -24.73 24.04 -9.98
CA GLN A 62 -24.71 22.60 -9.72
C GLN A 62 -23.43 21.93 -10.25
N GLN A 63 -22.91 22.34 -11.41
CA GLN A 63 -21.65 21.83 -11.96
C GLN A 63 -20.42 22.20 -11.10
N VAL A 64 -20.35 23.43 -10.58
CA VAL A 64 -19.24 23.88 -9.72
C VAL A 64 -19.23 23.10 -8.40
N TYR A 65 -20.40 22.87 -7.81
CA TYR A 65 -20.51 22.09 -6.58
C TYR A 65 -20.14 20.62 -6.77
N LEU A 66 -20.52 20.02 -7.91
CA LEU A 66 -20.11 18.65 -8.28
C LEU A 66 -18.59 18.53 -8.42
N LEU A 67 -17.95 19.51 -9.08
CA LEU A 67 -16.49 19.55 -9.20
C LEU A 67 -15.80 19.68 -7.85
N LEU A 68 -16.29 20.59 -6.99
CA LEU A 68 -15.72 20.80 -5.66
C LEU A 68 -15.86 19.55 -4.78
N GLY A 69 -17.03 18.90 -4.84
CA GLY A 69 -17.27 17.63 -4.16
C GLY A 69 -16.33 16.52 -4.65
N TYR A 70 -16.13 16.41 -5.96
CA TYR A 70 -15.16 15.49 -6.55
C TYR A 70 -13.74 15.78 -6.07
N LEU A 71 -13.31 17.05 -6.08
CA LEU A 71 -11.96 17.44 -5.68
C LEU A 71 -11.69 17.13 -4.21
N LEU A 72 -12.68 17.34 -3.34
CA LEU A 72 -12.61 16.97 -1.92
C LEU A 72 -12.50 15.46 -1.73
N ILE A 73 -13.26 14.65 -2.49
CA ILE A 73 -13.16 13.19 -2.43
C ILE A 73 -11.77 12.74 -2.88
N VAL A 74 -11.26 13.26 -4.00
CA VAL A 74 -9.92 12.93 -4.50
C VAL A 74 -8.84 13.33 -3.49
N LEU A 75 -8.97 14.51 -2.86
CA LEU A 75 -8.04 14.96 -1.81
C LEU A 75 -8.05 14.02 -0.60
N ALA A 76 -9.24 13.64 -0.12
CA ALA A 76 -9.39 12.70 0.99
C ALA A 76 -8.76 11.34 0.65
N LEU A 77 -9.01 10.81 -0.55
CA LEU A 77 -8.39 9.58 -1.04
C LEU A 77 -6.87 9.70 -1.14
N GLY A 78 -6.35 10.86 -1.56
CA GLY A 78 -4.92 11.15 -1.59
C GLY A 78 -4.29 11.09 -0.19
N ILE A 79 -4.94 11.70 0.81
CA ILE A 79 -4.48 11.68 2.21
C ILE A 79 -4.50 10.25 2.76
N ILE A 80 -5.58 9.49 2.51
CA ILE A 80 -5.70 8.08 2.93
C ILE A 80 -4.61 7.23 2.28
N GLY A 81 -4.44 7.37 0.96
CA GLY A 81 -3.41 6.66 0.21
C GLY A 81 -2.01 6.97 0.74
N TYR A 82 -1.73 8.23 1.05
CA TYR A 82 -0.46 8.64 1.64
C TYR A 82 -0.24 8.04 3.04
N ALA A 83 -1.25 8.07 3.90
CA ALA A 83 -1.17 7.46 5.23
C ALA A 83 -0.93 5.94 5.15
N ALA A 84 -1.60 5.25 4.20
CA ALA A 84 -1.38 3.83 3.95
C ALA A 84 0.05 3.53 3.47
N LEU A 85 0.61 4.36 2.58
CA LEU A 85 2.01 4.24 2.14
C LEU A 85 3.01 4.43 3.28
N MET A 86 2.73 5.37 4.20
CA MET A 86 3.54 5.56 5.41
C MET A 86 3.48 4.35 6.34
N LYS A 87 2.31 3.74 6.54
CA LYS A 87 2.21 2.50 7.32
C LYS A 87 2.94 1.34 6.63
N GLN A 88 2.81 1.23 5.32
CA GLN A 88 3.50 0.21 4.54
C GLN A 88 5.03 0.35 4.63
N SER A 89 5.57 1.57 4.68
CA SER A 89 7.01 1.78 4.84
C SER A 89 7.52 1.31 6.20
N VAL A 90 6.73 1.51 7.26
CA VAL A 90 7.02 1.02 8.62
C VAL A 90 6.95 -0.50 8.69
N VAL A 91 5.93 -1.12 8.07
CA VAL A 91 5.83 -2.60 7.99
C VAL A 91 7.04 -3.18 7.25
N LEU A 92 7.47 -2.56 6.14
CA LEU A 92 8.66 -2.98 5.41
C LEU A 92 9.93 -2.86 6.26
N PHE A 93 10.03 -1.83 7.11
CA PHE A 93 11.13 -1.70 8.08
C PHE A 93 11.13 -2.86 9.07
N TYR A 94 9.98 -3.16 9.71
CA TYR A 94 9.89 -4.27 10.67
C TYR A 94 10.20 -5.62 10.03
N LEU A 95 9.74 -5.83 8.79
CA LEU A 95 10.03 -7.06 8.07
C LEU A 95 11.53 -7.27 7.83
N ARG A 96 12.29 -6.19 7.55
CA ARG A 96 13.76 -6.28 7.42
C ARG A 96 14.43 -6.63 8.74
N GLU A 97 13.96 -6.08 9.85
CA GLU A 97 14.47 -6.45 11.17
C GLU A 97 14.15 -7.92 11.49
N ILE A 98 12.94 -8.39 11.20
CA ILE A 98 12.57 -9.81 11.35
C ILE A 98 13.49 -10.70 10.50
N GLN A 99 13.78 -10.34 9.24
CA GLN A 99 14.74 -11.07 8.40
C GLN A 99 16.12 -11.21 9.06
N ARG A 100 16.59 -10.14 9.72
CA ARG A 100 17.89 -10.14 10.43
C ARG A 100 17.87 -11.10 11.62
N TYR A 101 16.80 -11.10 12.41
CA TYR A 101 16.64 -12.03 13.52
C TYR A 101 16.49 -13.49 13.05
N GLU A 102 15.70 -13.73 11.99
CA GLU A 102 15.59 -15.05 11.36
C GLU A 102 16.95 -15.59 10.87
N ALA A 103 17.81 -14.72 10.30
CA ALA A 103 19.15 -15.11 9.87
C ALA A 103 20.05 -15.52 11.05
N GLU A 104 20.02 -14.77 12.15
CA GLU A 104 20.82 -15.06 13.35
C GLU A 104 20.33 -16.32 14.07
N ILE A 105 19.02 -16.54 14.16
CA ILE A 105 18.41 -17.76 14.71
C ILE A 105 18.85 -18.98 13.89
N ARG A 106 18.77 -18.91 12.54
CA ARG A 106 19.21 -20.01 11.66
C ARG A 106 20.70 -20.31 11.78
N ARG A 107 21.54 -19.28 11.93
CA ARG A 107 22.97 -19.45 12.14
C ARG A 107 23.27 -20.23 13.43
N ARG A 108 22.46 -20.04 14.48
CA ARG A 108 22.65 -20.68 15.80
C ARG A 108 21.99 -22.05 15.94
N LEU A 109 20.85 -22.29 15.30
CA LEU A 109 20.14 -23.59 15.34
C LEU A 109 20.68 -24.63 14.35
N GLY A 110 21.48 -24.22 13.36
CA GLY A 110 21.93 -25.11 12.30
C GLY A 110 20.87 -25.36 11.22
N GLN A 111 21.22 -26.14 10.20
CA GLN A 111 20.41 -26.29 8.98
C GLN A 111 19.12 -27.11 9.16
N GLU A 112 19.01 -27.95 10.19
CA GLU A 112 17.85 -28.85 10.37
C GLU A 112 16.52 -28.11 10.57
N ASN A 113 16.54 -26.89 11.10
CA ASN A 113 15.35 -26.04 11.29
C ASN A 113 15.32 -24.81 10.37
N ALA A 114 16.17 -24.79 9.34
CA ALA A 114 16.38 -23.59 8.52
C ALA A 114 15.15 -23.17 7.72
N ASP A 115 14.24 -24.10 7.38
CA ASP A 115 13.05 -23.79 6.61
C ASP A 115 11.92 -23.17 7.44
N THR A 116 11.88 -23.44 8.75
CA THR A 116 10.87 -22.87 9.67
C THR A 116 11.01 -21.35 9.81
N PHE A 117 12.23 -20.81 9.67
CA PHE A 117 12.55 -19.38 9.82
C PHE A 117 12.87 -18.70 8.49
N ARG A 118 11.97 -18.85 7.52
CA ARG A 118 12.08 -18.23 6.19
C ARG A 118 10.92 -17.33 5.83
N VAL A 119 10.04 -17.01 6.77
CA VAL A 119 8.81 -16.26 6.49
C VAL A 119 9.16 -14.88 5.96
N ALA A 120 10.02 -14.14 6.67
CA ALA A 120 10.42 -12.82 6.23
C ALA A 120 11.35 -12.90 5.02
N ALA A 121 12.22 -13.91 4.94
CA ALA A 121 13.10 -14.12 3.77
C ALA A 121 12.32 -14.42 2.47
N MET A 122 11.21 -15.16 2.55
CA MET A 122 10.35 -15.50 1.41
C MET A 122 9.40 -14.37 1.01
N TRP A 123 9.21 -13.37 1.88
CA TRP A 123 8.29 -12.27 1.63
C TRP A 123 8.54 -11.57 0.29
N HIS A 124 9.80 -11.34 -0.07
CA HIS A 124 10.11 -10.66 -1.33
C HIS A 124 9.59 -11.45 -2.54
N GLN A 125 9.84 -12.76 -2.58
CA GLN A 125 9.38 -13.62 -3.66
C GLN A 125 7.85 -13.71 -3.71
N TRP A 126 7.19 -13.83 -2.55
CA TRP A 126 5.73 -13.83 -2.48
C TRP A 126 5.13 -12.49 -2.90
N SER A 127 5.76 -11.38 -2.49
CA SER A 127 5.30 -10.03 -2.81
C SER A 127 5.37 -9.77 -4.32
N GLU A 128 6.46 -10.18 -4.98
CA GLU A 128 6.58 -10.01 -6.43
C GLU A 128 5.62 -10.91 -7.22
N LYS A 129 5.46 -12.17 -6.81
CA LYS A 129 4.63 -13.14 -7.53
C LYS A 129 3.13 -12.96 -7.29
N THR A 130 2.74 -12.52 -6.10
CA THR A 130 1.33 -12.56 -5.66
C THR A 130 0.82 -11.16 -5.33
N GLN A 131 1.49 -10.45 -4.42
CA GLN A 131 0.98 -9.18 -3.89
C GLN A 131 1.00 -8.06 -4.94
N ARG A 132 2.09 -7.88 -5.67
CA ARG A 132 2.23 -6.85 -6.72
C ARG A 132 1.22 -7.02 -7.86
N PRO A 133 1.03 -8.21 -8.47
CA PRO A 133 0.02 -8.37 -9.51
C PRO A 133 -1.40 -8.15 -8.96
N LEU A 134 -1.71 -8.68 -7.78
CA LEU A 134 -3.02 -8.47 -7.16
C LEU A 134 -3.26 -6.98 -6.86
N GLY A 135 -2.24 -6.30 -6.34
CA GLY A 135 -2.27 -4.86 -6.11
C GLY A 135 -2.50 -4.08 -7.41
N ARG A 136 -1.79 -4.39 -8.50
CA ARG A 136 -2.01 -3.77 -9.80
C ARG A 136 -3.45 -3.95 -10.30
N LEU A 137 -4.01 -5.15 -10.15
CA LEU A 137 -5.40 -5.42 -10.52
C LEU A 137 -6.37 -4.59 -9.68
N PHE A 138 -6.18 -4.57 -8.36
CA PHE A 138 -7.02 -3.82 -7.44
C PHE A 138 -6.97 -2.32 -7.71
N TYR A 139 -5.77 -1.74 -7.78
CA TYR A 139 -5.60 -0.32 -8.08
C TYR A 139 -6.10 0.02 -9.49
N GLY A 140 -5.90 -0.85 -10.47
CA GLY A 140 -6.47 -0.68 -11.82
C GLY A 140 -7.98 -0.53 -11.81
N HIS A 141 -8.69 -1.40 -11.07
CA HIS A 141 -10.15 -1.28 -10.90
C HIS A 141 -10.54 0.00 -10.15
N PHE A 142 -9.83 0.32 -9.07
CA PHE A 142 -10.10 1.51 -8.28
C PHE A 142 -9.93 2.80 -9.11
N TYR A 143 -8.87 2.89 -9.91
CA TYR A 143 -8.66 4.01 -10.82
C TYR A 143 -9.69 4.07 -11.92
N LEU A 144 -10.09 2.92 -12.47
CA LEU A 144 -11.15 2.87 -13.47
C LEU A 144 -12.45 3.46 -12.91
N VAL A 145 -12.81 3.16 -11.66
CA VAL A 145 -13.98 3.74 -11.00
C VAL A 145 -13.82 5.24 -10.79
N ILE A 146 -12.69 5.70 -10.23
CA ILE A 146 -12.44 7.13 -9.98
C ILE A 146 -12.42 7.93 -11.28
N LEU A 147 -11.97 7.34 -12.38
CA LEU A 147 -11.75 8.03 -13.64
C LEU A 147 -13.01 7.99 -14.52
N LEU A 148 -13.70 6.86 -14.59
CA LEU A 148 -14.93 6.74 -15.38
C LEU A 148 -16.14 7.34 -14.69
N PHE A 149 -16.30 7.17 -13.36
CA PHE A 149 -17.53 7.59 -12.68
C PHE A 149 -17.80 9.10 -12.82
N PRO A 150 -16.86 10.02 -12.56
CA PRO A 150 -17.11 11.46 -12.70
C PRO A 150 -17.30 11.85 -14.17
N SER A 151 -16.52 11.26 -15.08
CA SER A 151 -16.67 11.52 -16.52
C SER A 151 -18.04 11.08 -17.03
N CYS A 152 -18.54 9.92 -16.61
CA CYS A 152 -19.89 9.47 -16.93
C CYS A 152 -20.96 10.37 -16.31
N VAL A 153 -20.85 10.72 -15.03
CA VAL A 153 -21.81 11.62 -14.35
C VAL A 153 -21.90 12.98 -15.07
N LEU A 154 -20.77 13.55 -15.48
CA LEU A 154 -20.73 14.82 -16.21
C LEU A 154 -21.26 14.72 -17.66
N LEU A 155 -21.10 13.56 -18.31
CA LEU A 155 -21.64 13.32 -19.66
C LEU A 155 -23.15 13.05 -19.65
N PHE A 156 -23.68 12.46 -18.57
CA PHE A 156 -25.09 12.08 -18.45
C PHE A 156 -25.93 13.07 -17.64
N SER A 157 -25.41 14.25 -17.28
CA SER A 157 -26.10 15.25 -16.44
C SER A 157 -27.28 15.99 -17.11
N GLY A 158 -28.00 15.36 -18.04
CA GLY A 158 -29.36 15.74 -18.42
C GLY A 158 -29.54 16.77 -19.53
N ASP A 159 -28.48 17.40 -20.06
CA ASP A 159 -28.62 18.34 -21.17
C ASP A 159 -28.67 17.59 -22.53
N PRO A 160 -29.65 17.89 -23.41
CA PRO A 160 -29.78 17.25 -24.73
C PRO A 160 -28.67 17.62 -25.72
N ALA A 161 -27.88 18.65 -25.41
CA ALA A 161 -26.66 19.01 -26.13
C ALA A 161 -25.51 19.16 -25.13
N PRO A 162 -24.35 18.50 -25.35
CA PRO A 162 -23.23 18.61 -24.45
C PRO A 162 -22.70 20.04 -24.45
N ASN A 163 -22.87 20.73 -23.32
CA ASN A 163 -22.32 22.06 -23.11
C ASN A 163 -20.78 21.99 -23.20
N PRO A 164 -20.13 22.89 -23.96
CA PRO A 164 -18.67 22.82 -24.18
C PRO A 164 -17.88 22.95 -22.87
N SER A 165 -18.42 23.63 -21.87
CA SER A 165 -17.87 23.71 -20.52
C SER A 165 -17.84 22.37 -19.81
N SER A 166 -18.90 21.56 -19.92
CA SER A 166 -19.00 20.23 -19.31
C SER A 166 -18.02 19.25 -19.94
N CYS A 167 -17.86 19.30 -21.27
CA CYS A 167 -16.85 18.51 -21.99
C CYS A 167 -15.43 18.87 -21.57
N LEU A 168 -15.14 20.17 -21.42
CA LEU A 168 -13.82 20.65 -20.99
C LEU A 168 -13.52 20.21 -19.55
N LEU A 169 -14.52 20.29 -18.65
CA LEU A 169 -14.38 19.84 -17.27
C LEU A 169 -14.14 18.32 -17.17
N ALA A 170 -14.91 17.53 -17.93
CA ALA A 170 -14.74 16.08 -18.00
C ALA A 170 -13.35 15.71 -18.53
N GLY A 171 -12.84 16.46 -19.53
CA GLY A 171 -11.49 16.32 -20.05
C GLY A 171 -10.41 16.61 -18.99
N ILE A 172 -10.55 17.71 -18.24
CA ILE A 172 -9.61 18.04 -17.15
C ILE A 172 -9.63 16.94 -16.07
N CYS A 173 -10.82 16.52 -15.63
CA CYS A 173 -10.96 15.42 -14.66
C CYS A 173 -10.30 14.13 -15.15
N PHE A 174 -10.47 13.78 -16.42
CA PHE A 174 -9.83 12.62 -17.04
C PHE A 174 -8.30 12.76 -17.02
N VAL A 175 -7.76 13.91 -17.47
CA VAL A 175 -6.31 14.15 -17.53
C VAL A 175 -5.67 14.11 -16.14
N VAL A 176 -6.26 14.78 -15.15
CA VAL A 176 -5.74 14.78 -13.77
C VAL A 176 -5.75 13.37 -13.19
N SER A 177 -6.85 12.63 -13.38
CA SER A 177 -6.97 11.27 -12.87
C SER A 177 -6.01 10.31 -13.57
N ALA A 178 -5.82 10.46 -14.88
CA ALA A 178 -4.85 9.68 -15.66
C ALA A 178 -3.41 9.99 -15.22
N ALA A 179 -3.08 11.26 -14.94
CA ALA A 179 -1.78 11.66 -14.43
C ALA A 179 -1.49 11.06 -13.03
N VAL A 180 -2.46 11.10 -12.12
CA VAL A 180 -2.34 10.46 -10.79
C VAL A 180 -2.15 8.96 -10.92
N CYS A 181 -2.90 8.31 -11.81
CA CYS A 181 -2.77 6.88 -12.09
C CYS A 181 -1.38 6.53 -12.65
N LEU A 182 -0.87 7.31 -13.61
CA LEU A 182 0.48 7.15 -14.17
C LEU A 182 1.59 7.37 -13.14
N MET A 183 1.45 8.38 -12.27
CA MET A 183 2.42 8.61 -11.19
C MET A 183 2.42 7.46 -10.19
N HIS A 184 1.26 6.94 -9.81
CA HIS A 184 1.17 5.80 -8.90
C HIS A 184 1.68 4.51 -9.54
N TYR A 185 1.37 4.26 -10.82
CA TYR A 185 1.91 3.14 -11.58
C TYR A 185 3.44 3.22 -11.62
N ARG A 186 4.01 4.40 -11.94
CA ARG A 186 5.46 4.61 -11.91
C ARG A 186 6.07 4.41 -10.53
N ALA A 187 5.42 4.88 -9.47
CA ALA A 187 5.89 4.68 -8.10
C ALA A 187 5.88 3.20 -7.71
N THR A 188 4.88 2.44 -8.15
CA THR A 188 4.74 1.01 -7.81
C THR A 188 5.63 0.10 -8.67
N THR A 189 5.93 0.47 -9.91
CA THR A 189 6.85 -0.30 -10.78
C THR A 189 8.30 0.16 -10.71
N GLY A 190 8.54 1.44 -10.38
CA GLY A 190 9.85 2.10 -10.40
C GLY A 190 10.68 1.90 -9.14
N ILE A 191 10.07 1.43 -8.04
CA ILE A 191 10.84 0.88 -6.91
C ILE A 191 11.31 -0.52 -7.30
N VAL A 192 12.30 -0.53 -8.20
CA VAL A 192 13.20 -1.67 -8.34
C VAL A 192 13.89 -1.77 -6.99
N TYR A 193 13.48 -2.76 -6.19
CA TYR A 193 14.24 -3.19 -5.05
C TYR A 193 15.54 -3.74 -5.64
N THR A 194 16.56 -2.89 -5.77
CA THR A 194 17.92 -3.39 -5.86
C THR A 194 18.16 -4.04 -4.50
N PRO A 195 18.31 -5.37 -4.39
CA PRO A 195 18.76 -5.95 -3.15
C PRO A 195 20.13 -5.32 -2.89
N ALA A 196 20.18 -4.32 -2.02
CA ALA A 196 21.43 -3.69 -1.61
C ALA A 196 22.22 -4.80 -0.93
N ASN A 197 23.18 -5.37 -1.66
CA ASN A 197 24.16 -6.36 -1.21
C ASN A 197 23.65 -7.20 -0.03
N ILE A 198 22.77 -8.16 -0.32
CA ILE A 198 22.89 -9.41 0.44
C ILE A 198 24.22 -9.96 -0.05
N GLU A 199 25.31 -9.56 0.61
CA GLU A 199 26.57 -10.28 0.52
C GLU A 199 26.17 -11.75 0.66
N PRO A 200 26.38 -12.60 -0.36
CA PRO A 200 26.19 -14.01 -0.16
C PRO A 200 27.07 -14.33 1.04
N LEU A 201 26.45 -14.79 2.13
CA LEU A 201 27.14 -15.32 3.30
C LEU A 201 28.21 -16.23 2.73
N ARG A 202 29.44 -15.72 2.72
CA ARG A 202 30.58 -16.37 2.11
C ARG A 202 30.75 -17.64 2.91
N ASP A 203 30.28 -18.74 2.35
CA ASP A 203 30.42 -20.06 2.94
C ASP A 203 31.89 -20.21 3.31
N GLY A 204 32.15 -20.24 4.62
CA GLY A 204 33.45 -20.53 5.21
C GLY A 204 33.83 -21.98 5.02
N ALA A 205 33.62 -22.54 3.83
CA ALA A 205 34.09 -23.85 3.41
C ALA A 205 35.47 -23.70 2.78
N GLY A 206 36.47 -23.57 3.64
CA GLY A 206 37.88 -23.49 3.27
C GLY A 206 38.76 -23.90 4.44
N HIS A 207 38.39 -25.00 5.11
CA HIS A 207 39.27 -25.69 6.04
C HIS A 207 40.56 -26.05 5.31
N GLY A 208 41.66 -25.50 5.81
CA GLY A 208 43.00 -25.83 5.37
C GLY A 208 43.28 -27.31 5.61
N SER A 209 43.34 -28.07 4.52
CA SER A 209 44.10 -29.30 4.47
C SER A 209 45.57 -28.93 4.25
N ARG A 210 46.31 -28.70 5.35
CA ARG A 210 47.75 -28.88 5.34
C ARG A 210 48.03 -30.38 5.28
N SER A 211 48.58 -30.83 4.17
CA SER A 211 49.44 -32.01 4.05
C SER A 211 50.71 -31.57 3.34
#